data_AF-A0A932NFG6-F1
#
_entry.id   AF-A0A932NFG6-F1
#
_cell.length_a   1.000
_cell.length_b   1.000
_cell.length_c   1.000
_cell.angle_alpha   90.00
_cell.angle_beta   90.00
_cell.angle_gamma   90.00
#
_symmetry.space_group_name_H-M   'P 1'
#
loop_
_entity.id
_entity.type
_entity.pdbx_description
1 polymer ?
#
loop_
_entity_poly.entity_id
_entity_poly.type
_entity_poly.pdbx_seq_one_letter_code
_entity_poly.pdbx_strand_id
1 'polypeptide(L)'
;MVRFQLKTVLVAMFIMLVGVGTSFAQGKQDVVMLKPKLALSEVAFAAQMLETIEIRGSEVDAFVDVKKVFSGVLETALKDKKEAKDVVSVEMSIGQAQNLLALLQRAKLTGADAERYKKFVDVVVASAQPDKK
;
A
#
# COMPACT_ATOMS: atom_id res chain seq x y z
N MET A 1 -54.94 -21.10 -22.61
CA MET A 1 -54.21 -20.08 -21.82
C MET A 1 -53.20 -20.71 -20.83
N VAL A 2 -52.48 -21.79 -21.19
CA VAL A 2 -51.62 -22.56 -20.25
C VAL A 2 -50.15 -22.66 -20.72
N ARG A 3 -49.85 -22.36 -21.99
CA ARG A 3 -48.48 -22.47 -22.55
C ARG A 3 -47.56 -21.28 -22.23
N PHE A 4 -48.11 -20.17 -21.74
CA PHE A 4 -47.32 -18.98 -21.40
C PHE A 4 -46.74 -19.04 -19.97
N GLN A 5 -47.38 -19.79 -19.06
CA GLN A 5 -46.92 -19.94 -17.67
C GLN A 5 -45.78 -20.95 -17.51
N LEU A 6 -45.62 -21.90 -18.45
CA LEU A 6 -44.58 -22.95 -18.35
C LEU A 6 -43.17 -22.42 -18.66
N LYS A 7 -43.05 -21.42 -19.54
CA LYS A 7 -41.75 -20.80 -19.89
C LYS A 7 -41.21 -19.90 -18.79
N THR A 8 -42.10 -19.22 -18.05
CA THR A 8 -41.73 -18.31 -16.96
C THR A 8 -41.24 -19.07 -15.71
N VAL A 9 -41.82 -20.24 -15.44
CA VAL A 9 -41.39 -21.12 -14.33
C VAL A 9 -39.99 -21.71 -14.59
N LEU A 10 -39.66 -22.04 -15.84
CA LEU A 10 -38.34 -22.55 -16.22
C LEU A 10 -37.22 -21.50 -16.10
N VAL A 11 -37.51 -20.22 -16.35
CA VAL A 11 -36.54 -19.12 -16.18
C VAL A 11 -36.32 -18.78 -14.71
N ALA A 12 -37.38 -18.84 -13.88
CA ALA A 12 -37.26 -18.64 -12.44
C ALA A 12 -36.45 -19.74 -11.74
N MET A 13 -36.49 -20.98 -12.25
CA MET A 13 -35.74 -22.11 -11.70
C MET A 13 -34.23 -22.08 -12.03
N PHE A 14 -33.82 -21.34 -13.07
CA PHE A 14 -32.41 -21.15 -13.42
C PHE A 14 -31.71 -20.09 -12.55
N ILE A 15 -32.47 -19.14 -11.98
CA ILE A 15 -31.92 -18.07 -11.14
C ILE A 15 -31.62 -18.54 -9.70
N MET A 16 -32.25 -19.64 -9.24
CA MET A 16 -31.97 -20.19 -7.89
C MET A 16 -30.75 -21.10 -7.80
N LEU A 17 -30.13 -21.50 -8.92
CA LEU A 17 -29.01 -22.46 -8.94
C LEU A 17 -27.61 -21.82 -8.98
N VAL A 18 -27.51 -20.49 -9.07
CA VAL A 18 -26.22 -19.75 -9.01
C VAL A 18 -25.93 -19.21 -7.60
N GLY A 19 -26.73 -19.60 -6.61
CA GLY A 19 -26.56 -19.20 -5.20
C GLY A 19 -25.56 -20.03 -4.39
N VAL A 20 -24.62 -20.74 -5.04
CA VAL A 20 -23.59 -21.52 -4.34
C VAL A 20 -22.23 -20.84 -4.51
N GLY A 21 -21.77 -20.23 -3.43
CA GLY A 21 -20.34 -20.13 -3.15
C GLY A 21 -19.72 -18.75 -3.27
N THR A 22 -19.95 -17.89 -2.28
CA THR A 22 -18.84 -17.11 -1.72
C THR A 22 -18.95 -17.14 -0.20
N SER A 23 -18.53 -18.26 0.38
CA SER A 23 -18.09 -18.29 1.77
C SER A 23 -16.87 -17.36 1.86
N PHE A 24 -17.10 -16.09 2.18
CA PHE A 24 -16.05 -15.20 2.67
C PHE A 24 -15.68 -15.70 4.07
N ALA A 25 -14.86 -16.74 4.10
CA ALA A 25 -14.05 -17.05 5.26
C ALA A 25 -13.16 -15.83 5.50
N GLN A 26 -13.55 -14.98 6.45
CA GLN A 26 -12.71 -13.96 7.02
C GLN A 26 -11.62 -14.66 7.83
N GLY A 27 -10.68 -15.30 7.13
CA GLY A 27 -9.41 -15.69 7.71
C GLY A 27 -8.74 -14.42 8.19
N LYS A 28 -8.24 -14.42 9.43
CA LYS A 28 -7.29 -13.41 9.90
C LYS A 28 -6.12 -13.42 8.90
N GLN A 29 -6.13 -12.46 7.99
CA GLN A 29 -4.99 -12.18 7.14
C GLN A 29 -3.91 -11.69 8.10
N ASP A 30 -2.89 -12.52 8.36
CA ASP A 30 -1.73 -12.11 9.12
C ASP A 30 -1.18 -10.85 8.45
N VAL A 31 -1.21 -9.73 9.18
CA VAL A 31 -0.71 -8.45 8.69
C VAL A 31 0.81 -8.59 8.63
N VAL A 32 1.31 -8.90 7.43
CA VAL A 32 2.75 -8.99 7.20
C VAL A 32 3.33 -7.57 7.31
N MET A 33 4.23 -7.41 8.27
CA MET A 33 4.95 -6.16 8.53
C MET A 33 6.30 -6.18 7.84
N LEU A 34 6.57 -5.14 7.07
CA LEU A 34 7.85 -4.86 6.43
C LEU A 34 8.67 -3.91 7.30
N LYS A 35 9.99 -4.09 7.24
CA LYS A 35 10.95 -3.27 8.01
C LYS A 35 12.13 -2.81 7.15
N PRO A 36 11.90 -2.05 6.06
CA PRO A 36 12.98 -1.48 5.26
C PRO A 36 13.91 -0.61 6.12
N LYS A 37 15.22 -0.80 5.94
CA LYS A 37 16.28 -0.03 6.61
C LYS A 37 16.78 1.06 5.67
N LEU A 38 16.60 2.31 6.04
CA LEU A 38 16.88 3.47 5.20
C LEU A 38 17.64 4.52 6.01
N ALA A 39 18.51 5.29 5.36
CA ALA A 39 19.06 6.49 6.00
C ALA A 39 17.94 7.50 6.23
N LEU A 40 18.00 8.27 7.31
CA LEU A 40 16.97 9.24 7.67
C LEU A 40 16.72 10.28 6.55
N SER A 41 17.77 10.65 5.84
CA SER A 41 17.70 11.50 4.64
C SER A 41 16.84 10.91 3.51
N GLU A 42 16.84 9.59 3.32
CA GLU A 42 15.98 8.91 2.33
C GLU A 42 14.52 8.87 2.78
N VAL A 43 14.29 8.69 4.08
CA VAL A 43 12.94 8.76 4.68
C VAL A 43 12.36 10.17 4.49
N ALA A 44 13.15 11.20 4.77
CA ALA A 44 12.75 12.59 4.57
C ALA A 44 12.50 12.91 3.08
N PHE A 45 13.30 12.36 2.19
CA PHE A 45 13.11 12.49 0.73
C PHE A 45 11.78 11.88 0.28
N ALA A 46 11.47 10.65 0.68
CA ALA A 46 10.20 10.00 0.34
C ALA A 46 8.99 10.75 0.93
N ALA A 47 9.10 11.24 2.16
CA ALA A 47 8.06 12.08 2.78
C ALA A 47 7.83 13.36 1.97
N GLN A 48 8.91 14.05 1.58
CA GLN A 48 8.82 15.25 0.75
C GLN A 48 8.18 14.96 -0.62
N MET A 49 8.50 13.83 -1.25
CA MET A 49 7.87 13.44 -2.51
C MET A 49 6.37 13.25 -2.35
N LEU A 50 5.92 12.60 -1.27
CA LEU A 50 4.50 12.43 -0.98
C LEU A 50 3.77 13.78 -0.85
N GLU A 51 4.38 14.81 -0.27
CA GLU A 51 3.74 16.13 -0.17
C GLU A 51 3.51 16.79 -1.54
N THR A 52 4.21 16.36 -2.59
CA THR A 52 4.12 16.97 -3.94
C THR A 52 3.13 16.29 -4.88
N ILE A 53 2.56 15.15 -4.49
CA ILE A 53 1.67 14.39 -5.38
C ILE A 53 0.23 14.93 -5.30
N GLU A 54 -0.45 14.90 -6.44
CA GLU A 54 -1.89 15.14 -6.49
C GLU A 54 -2.65 13.85 -6.14
N ILE A 55 -3.59 13.96 -5.21
CA ILE A 55 -4.43 12.85 -4.75
C ILE A 55 -5.89 13.04 -5.17
N ARG A 56 -6.56 11.94 -5.52
CA ARG A 56 -8.01 11.91 -5.71
C ARG A 56 -8.69 11.71 -4.37
N GLY A 57 -9.96 12.10 -4.26
CA GLY A 57 -10.74 11.93 -3.03
C GLY A 57 -10.77 10.48 -2.52
N SER A 58 -10.79 9.50 -3.44
CA SER A 58 -10.74 8.07 -3.12
C SER A 58 -9.42 7.58 -2.52
N GLU A 59 -8.38 8.42 -2.51
CA GLU A 59 -7.01 8.06 -2.14
C GLU A 59 -6.56 8.75 -0.86
N VAL A 60 -7.40 9.62 -0.29
CA VAL A 60 -7.09 10.39 0.91
C VAL A 60 -6.72 9.48 2.07
N ASP A 61 -7.47 8.41 2.31
CA ASP A 61 -7.19 7.47 3.41
C ASP A 61 -5.83 6.77 3.23
N ALA A 62 -5.55 6.29 2.01
CA ALA A 62 -4.27 5.67 1.69
C ALA A 62 -3.10 6.66 1.84
N PHE A 63 -3.29 7.91 1.41
CA PHE A 63 -2.30 8.97 1.58
C PHE A 63 -2.03 9.29 3.05
N VAL A 64 -3.08 9.49 3.85
CA VAL A 64 -2.97 9.82 5.28
C VAL A 64 -2.31 8.68 6.05
N ASP A 65 -2.67 7.43 5.73
CA ASP A 65 -2.09 6.24 6.37
C ASP A 65 -0.59 6.14 6.08
N VAL A 66 -0.18 6.27 4.82
CA VAL A 66 1.24 6.27 4.44
C VAL A 66 1.99 7.44 5.07
N LYS A 67 1.42 8.66 5.04
CA LYS A 67 2.04 9.86 5.62
C LYS A 67 2.34 9.69 7.11
N LYS A 68 1.44 9.05 7.87
CA LYS A 68 1.65 8.75 9.30
C LYS A 68 2.86 7.88 9.56
N VAL A 69 3.15 6.92 8.68
CA VAL A 69 4.35 6.07 8.80
C VAL A 69 5.61 6.93 8.76
N PHE A 70 5.72 7.83 7.78
CA PHE A 70 6.90 8.68 7.63
C PHE A 70 6.98 9.74 8.74
N SER A 71 5.88 10.40 9.08
CA SER A 71 5.89 11.40 10.15
C SER A 71 6.27 10.78 11.50
N GLY A 72 5.75 9.60 11.83
CA GLY A 72 6.10 8.91 13.07
C GLY A 72 7.60 8.53 13.15
N VAL A 73 8.20 8.10 12.04
CA VAL A 73 9.63 7.81 11.98
C VAL A 73 10.47 9.08 12.12
N LEU A 74 10.11 10.16 11.42
CA LEU A 74 10.83 11.44 11.46
C LEU A 74 10.75 12.10 12.83
N GLU A 75 9.57 12.08 13.46
CA GLU A 75 9.37 12.59 14.83
C GLU A 75 10.17 11.81 15.86
N THR A 76 10.17 10.47 15.76
CA THR A 76 10.98 9.61 16.63
C THR A 76 12.46 9.88 16.44
N ALA A 77 12.92 9.97 15.18
CA ALA A 77 14.30 10.27 14.87
C ALA A 77 14.74 11.65 15.39
N LEU A 78 13.86 12.65 15.31
CA LEU A 78 14.11 13.99 15.87
C LEU A 78 14.23 13.93 17.40
N LYS A 79 13.32 13.22 18.07
CA LYS A 79 13.37 13.01 19.53
C LYS A 79 14.66 12.31 19.96
N ASP A 80 15.09 11.34 19.17
CA ASP A 80 16.32 10.56 19.39
C ASP A 80 17.59 11.29 18.92
N LYS A 81 17.47 12.52 18.40
CA LYS A 81 18.57 13.34 17.87
C LYS A 81 19.40 12.64 16.79
N LYS A 82 18.74 11.85 15.95
CA LYS A 82 19.39 11.17 14.81
C LYS A 82 19.75 12.17 13.72
N GLU A 83 20.88 11.91 13.07
CA GLU A 83 21.37 12.67 11.94
C GLU A 83 20.86 12.10 10.60
N ALA A 84 20.96 12.90 9.54
CA ALA A 84 20.53 12.54 8.19
C ALA A 84 21.13 11.23 7.64
N LYS A 85 22.31 10.85 8.12
CA LYS A 85 23.05 9.63 7.72
C LYS A 85 22.65 8.39 8.51
N ASP A 86 21.94 8.55 9.63
CA ASP A 86 21.62 7.43 10.52
C ASP A 86 20.57 6.53 9.88
N VAL A 87 20.79 5.22 10.00
CA VAL A 87 19.88 4.22 9.46
C VAL A 87 18.74 3.97 10.45
N VAL A 88 17.51 4.06 9.95
CA VAL A 88 16.28 3.81 10.68
C VAL A 88 15.48 2.68 10.03
N SER A 89 14.76 1.93 10.85
CA SER A 89 13.80 0.94 10.38
C SER A 89 12.45 1.61 10.23
N VAL A 90 11.89 1.58 9.03
CA VAL A 90 10.53 2.09 8.78
C VAL A 90 9.58 0.90 8.86
N GLU A 91 8.78 0.82 9.93
CA GLU A 91 7.82 -0.27 10.07
C GLU A 91 6.52 0.07 9.35
N MET A 92 6.12 -0.78 8.40
CA MET A 92 4.89 -0.59 7.63
C MET A 92 4.29 -1.94 7.23
N SER A 93 2.96 -2.03 7.14
CA SER A 93 2.31 -3.21 6.58
C SER A 93 2.56 -3.33 5.06
N ILE A 94 2.38 -4.53 4.49
CA ILE A 94 2.41 -4.70 3.03
C ILE A 94 1.43 -3.76 2.32
N GLY A 95 0.22 -3.57 2.86
CA GLY A 95 -0.78 -2.66 2.27
C GLY A 95 -0.29 -1.21 2.23
N GLN A 96 0.32 -0.74 3.32
CA GLN A 96 0.95 0.59 3.37
C GLN A 96 2.09 0.72 2.37
N ALA A 97 2.93 -0.30 2.20
CA ALA A 97 4.01 -0.29 1.21
C ALA A 97 3.48 -0.26 -0.23
N GLN A 98 2.42 -1.00 -0.53
CA GLN A 98 1.76 -0.96 -1.85
C GLN A 98 1.17 0.42 -2.15
N ASN A 99 0.46 1.01 -1.17
CA ASN A 99 -0.09 2.36 -1.29
C ASN A 99 1.01 3.40 -1.48
N LEU A 100 2.10 3.31 -0.71
CA LEU A 100 3.27 4.17 -0.84
C LEU A 100 3.83 4.13 -2.27
N LEU A 101 4.09 2.94 -2.81
CA LEU A 101 4.64 2.79 -4.15
C LEU A 101 3.68 3.33 -5.22
N ALA A 102 2.38 3.06 -5.10
CA ALA A 102 1.37 3.56 -6.03
C ALA A 102 1.24 5.09 -6.01
N LEU A 103 1.37 5.70 -4.82
CA LEU A 103 1.37 7.16 -4.66
C LEU A 103 2.65 7.77 -5.23
N LEU A 104 3.82 7.20 -4.91
CA LEU A 104 5.11 7.68 -5.38
C LEU A 104 5.31 7.58 -6.89
N GLN A 105 4.64 6.66 -7.58
CA GLN A 105 4.62 6.58 -9.04
C GLN A 105 4.12 7.88 -9.72
N ARG A 106 3.44 8.76 -8.98
CA ARG A 106 2.91 10.04 -9.49
C ARG A 106 3.83 11.22 -9.24
N ALA A 107 4.87 11.01 -8.45
CA ALA A 107 5.78 12.07 -8.11
C ALA A 107 6.57 12.52 -9.35
N LYS A 108 6.77 13.84 -9.46
CA LYS A 108 7.61 14.43 -10.50
C LYS A 108 9.04 14.50 -9.98
N LEU A 109 9.95 13.85 -10.69
CA LEU A 109 11.35 13.71 -10.29
C LEU A 109 12.25 14.48 -11.25
N THR A 110 13.30 15.10 -10.71
CA THR A 110 14.41 15.54 -11.56
C THR A 110 15.30 14.34 -11.91
N GLY A 111 16.11 14.47 -12.96
CA GLY A 111 17.09 13.43 -13.30
C GLY A 111 18.08 13.15 -12.16
N ALA A 112 18.44 14.18 -11.37
CA ALA A 112 19.33 14.04 -10.22
C ALA A 112 18.73 13.17 -9.10
N ASP A 113 17.40 13.16 -8.99
CA ASP A 113 16.68 12.38 -7.98
C ASP A 113 16.36 10.95 -8.43
N ALA A 114 16.58 10.62 -9.71
CA ALA A 114 16.15 9.34 -10.29
C ALA A 114 16.86 8.14 -9.66
N GLU A 115 18.18 8.20 -9.47
CA GLU A 115 18.95 7.13 -8.81
C GLU A 115 18.50 6.94 -7.36
N ARG A 116 18.29 8.06 -6.66
CA ARG A 116 17.84 8.07 -5.27
C ARG A 116 16.46 7.44 -5.12
N TYR A 117 15.52 7.84 -5.97
CA TYR A 117 14.19 7.25 -6.06
C TYR A 117 14.24 5.75 -6.32
N LYS A 118 15.04 5.32 -7.32
CA LYS A 118 15.16 3.90 -7.66
C LYS A 118 15.67 3.08 -6.48
N LYS A 119 16.71 3.58 -5.81
CA LYS A 119 17.28 2.95 -4.61
C LYS A 119 16.26 2.83 -3.49
N PHE A 120 15.48 3.89 -3.24
CA PHE A 120 14.41 3.85 -2.24
C PHE A 120 13.39 2.75 -2.53
N VAL A 121 12.87 2.72 -3.76
CA VAL A 121 11.89 1.71 -4.20
C VAL A 121 12.46 0.29 -4.06
N ASP A 122 13.72 0.09 -4.46
CA ASP A 122 14.38 -1.22 -4.36
C ASP A 122 14.49 -1.71 -2.92
N VAL A 123 14.81 -0.83 -1.97
CA VAL A 123 14.88 -1.19 -0.55
C VAL A 123 13.51 -1.58 0.00
N VAL A 124 12.45 -0.85 -0.36
CA VAL A 124 11.09 -1.18 0.05
C VAL A 124 10.66 -2.52 -0.53
N VAL A 125 10.90 -2.76 -1.83
CA VAL A 125 10.56 -4.03 -2.49
C VAL A 125 11.40 -5.19 -1.94
N ALA A 126 12.69 -4.99 -1.69
CA ALA A 126 13.55 -6.01 -1.09
C ALA A 126 13.08 -6.40 0.31
N SER A 127 12.58 -5.44 1.09
CA SER A 127 12.02 -5.71 2.43
C SER A 127 10.74 -6.53 2.40
N ALA A 128 10.05 -6.59 1.25
CA ALA A 128 8.86 -7.39 1.03
C ALA A 128 9.16 -8.84 0.60
N GLN A 129 10.39 -9.14 0.21
CA GLN A 129 10.78 -10.50 -0.10
C GLN A 129 10.96 -11.28 1.20
N PRO A 130 10.39 -12.50 1.33
CA PRO A 130 10.67 -13.33 2.47
C PRO A 130 12.17 -13.60 2.53
N ASP A 131 12.78 -13.38 3.71
CA ASP A 131 14.18 -13.74 3.95
C ASP A 131 14.40 -15.17 3.42
N LYS A 132 15.18 -15.32 2.36
CA LYS A 132 15.68 -16.62 1.96
C LYS A 132 16.64 -17.07 3.06
N LYS A 133 16.10 -17.74 4.08
CA LYS A 133 16.88 -18.54 5.02
C LYS A 133 17.54 -19.70 4.30
#